data_AF-A0A969JGT3-F1
#
_entry.id   AF-A0A969JGT3-F1
#
_cell.length_a   1.000
_cell.length_b   1.000
_cell.length_c   1.000
_cell.angle_alpha   90.00
_cell.angle_beta   90.00
_cell.angle_gamma   90.00
#
_symmetry.space_group_name_H-M   'P 1'
#
loop_
_entity.id
_entity.type
_entity.pdbx_description
1 polymer ?
#
loop_
_entity_poly.entity_id
_entity_poly.type
_entity_poly.pdbx_seq_one_letter_code
_entity_poly.pdbx_strand_id
1 'polypeptide(L)' 'MGFTVENLLNSRWNEAQFDTESRLQGEAAPVSELHFTPGTPFAVKAVFSVYF' A
#
# COMPACT_ATOMS: atom_id res chain seq x y z
N MET A 1 -14.46 1.50 24.90
CA MET A 1 -14.12 0.29 24.11
C MET A 1 -14.52 0.56 22.68
N GLY A 2 -13.77 0.12 21.69
CA GLY A 2 -14.16 0.21 20.27
C GLY A 2 -13.44 -0.84 19.43
N PHE A 3 -13.89 -1.06 18.20
CA PHE A 3 -13.14 -1.85 17.23
C PHE A 3 -13.28 -1.27 15.83
N THR A 4 -12.32 -1.59 14.96
CA THR A 4 -12.28 -1.19 13.56
C THR A 4 -11.87 -2.40 12.74
N VAL A 5 -12.44 -2.55 11.54
CA VAL A 5 -12.13 -3.64 10.61
C VAL A 5 -11.56 -3.02 9.34
N GLU A 6 -10.39 -3.48 8.93
CA GLU A 6 -9.71 -3.11 7.69
C GLU A 6 -9.91 -4.21 6.65
N ASN A 7 -10.13 -3.81 5.40
CA ASN A 7 -10.35 -4.71 4.26
C ASN A 7 -11.41 -5.81 4.52
N LEU A 8 -12.61 -5.44 4.97
CA LEU A 8 -13.69 -6.36 5.38
C LEU A 8 -14.00 -7.47 4.35
N LEU A 9 -13.88 -7.18 3.05
CA LEU A 9 -14.17 -8.11 1.97
C LEU A 9 -12.95 -8.93 1.51
N ASN A 10 -11.80 -8.72 2.15
CA ASN A 10 -10.51 -9.33 1.81
C ASN A 10 -10.16 -9.20 0.32
N SER A 11 -10.48 -8.04 -0.25
CA SER A 11 -10.18 -7.72 -1.64
C SER A 11 -8.67 -7.57 -1.81
N ARG A 12 -8.16 -7.93 -2.99
CA ARG A 12 -6.76 -7.73 -3.36
C ARG A 12 -6.66 -6.57 -4.35
N TRP A 13 -5.87 -5.56 -4.03
CA TRP A 13 -5.60 -4.41 -4.90
C TRP A 13 -4.20 -3.84 -4.64
N ASN A 14 -3.73 -3.00 -5.56
CA ASN A 14 -2.54 -2.18 -5.39
C ASN A 14 -2.99 -0.81 -4.89
N GLU A 15 -2.56 -0.41 -3.71
CA GLU A 15 -2.96 0.86 -3.09
C GLU A 15 -2.32 2.06 -3.80
N ALA A 16 -1.09 1.90 -4.26
CA ALA A 16 -0.41 2.87 -5.10
C ALA A 16 0.46 2.15 -6.12
N GLN A 17 0.66 2.79 -7.27
CA GLN A 17 1.57 2.35 -8.32
C GLN A 17 2.39 3.56 -8.79
N PHE A 18 3.70 3.36 -8.87
CA PHE A 18 4.67 4.34 -9.35
C PHE A 18 5.42 3.75 -10.52
N ASP A 19 5.26 4.39 -11.67
CA ASP A 19 6.07 4.13 -12.86
C ASP A 19 7.15 5.21 -12.92
N THR A 20 8.40 4.81 -12.73
CA THR A 20 9.53 5.72 -12.79
C THR A 20 10.35 5.43 -14.03
N GLU A 21 10.35 6.38 -14.96
CA GLU A 21 11.19 6.31 -16.14
C GLU A 21 12.55 6.97 -15.83
N SER A 22 13.60 6.17 -15.86
CA SER A 22 14.99 6.57 -15.67
C SER A 22 15.73 6.55 -17.01
N ARG A 23 16.62 7.51 -17.24
CA ARG A 23 17.55 7.45 -18.37
C ARG A 23 18.90 8.05 -17.99
N LEU A 24 19.91 7.20 -17.89
CA LEU A 24 21.29 7.62 -17.63
C LEU A 24 21.96 8.18 -18.90
N GLN A 25 22.98 9.04 -18.72
CA GLN A 25 23.80 9.50 -19.84
C GLN A 25 24.51 8.29 -20.48
N GLY A 26 24.15 7.98 -21.72
CA GLY A 26 24.68 6.84 -22.48
C GLY A 26 23.64 5.74 -22.76
N GLU A 27 22.45 5.80 -22.17
CA GLU A 27 21.39 4.82 -22.46
C GLU A 27 20.70 5.12 -23.80
N ALA A 28 20.68 4.11 -24.69
CA ALA A 28 20.04 4.19 -26.00
C ALA A 28 18.53 4.37 -25.90
N ALA A 29 17.90 3.74 -24.90
CA ALA A 29 16.48 3.85 -24.58
C ALA A 29 16.30 4.03 -23.06
N PRO A 30 15.27 4.77 -22.62
CA PRO A 30 14.93 4.91 -21.20
C PRO A 30 14.47 3.58 -20.58
N VAL A 31 14.71 3.41 -19.28
CA VAL A 31 14.31 2.25 -18.47
C VAL A 31 13.11 2.63 -17.61
N SER A 32 12.02 1.86 -17.72
CA SER A 32 10.84 2.02 -16.85
C SER A 32 10.91 1.01 -15.69
N GLU A 33 10.80 1.53 -14.48
CA GLU A 33 10.73 0.77 -13.24
C GLU A 33 9.33 0.91 -12.63
N LEU A 34 8.67 -0.23 -12.45
CA LEU A 34 7.33 -0.27 -11.87
C LEU A 34 7.38 -0.74 -10.42
N HIS A 35 7.03 0.16 -9.51
CA HIS A 35 6.90 -0.12 -8.08
C HIS A 35 5.45 0.01 -7.65
N PHE A 36 5.00 -0.84 -6.73
CA PHE A 36 3.65 -0.75 -6.18
C PHE A 36 3.63 -0.97 -4.67
N THR A 37 2.69 -0.30 -4.01
CA THR A 37 2.37 -0.55 -2.61
C THR A 37 1.16 -1.49 -2.58
N PRO A 38 1.29 -2.72 -2.05
CA PRO A 38 0.17 -3.64 -1.93
C PRO A 38 -0.86 -3.08 -0.94
N GLY A 39 -2.15 -3.29 -1.21
CA GLY A 39 -3.22 -2.87 -0.30
C GLY A 39 -3.21 -3.60 1.05
N THR A 40 -3.78 -2.94 2.06
CA THR A 40 -3.87 -3.45 3.43
C THR A 40 -4.63 -4.80 3.48
N PRO A 41 -4.08 -5.83 4.15
CA PRO A 41 -4.76 -7.12 4.32
C PRO A 41 -5.98 -6.98 5.25
N PHE A 42 -6.84 -8.00 5.28
CA PHE A 42 -7.92 -8.08 6.27
C PHE A 42 -7.34 -8.06 7.68
N ALA A 43 -7.78 -7.10 8.51
CA ALA A 43 -7.36 -6.97 9.90
C ALA A 43 -8.50 -6.43 10.78
N VAL A 44 -8.50 -6.82 12.05
CA VAL A 44 -9.44 -6.31 13.06
C VAL A 44 -8.66 -5.71 14.21
N LYS A 45 -8.90 -4.43 14.51
CA LYS A 45 -8.25 -3.69 15.58
C LYS A 45 -9.27 -3.38 16.67
N ALA A 46 -9.09 -3.96 17.86
CA ALA A 46 -9.88 -3.63 19.04
C ALA A 46 -9.11 -2.66 19.95
N VAL A 47 -9.82 -1.68 20.53
CA VAL A 47 -9.25 -0.62 21.38
C VAL A 47 -9.95 -0.59 22.72
N PHE A 48 -9.13 -0.65 23.78
CA PHE A 48 -9.57 -0.57 25.16
C PHE A 48 -8.98 0.68 25.83
N SER A 49 -9.84 1.59 26.28
CA SER A 49 -9.46 2.84 26.96
C SER A 49 -10.12 2.87 28.33
N VAL A 50 -9.31 3.19 29.35
CA VAL A 50 -9.74 3.42 30.73
C VAL A 50 -9.33 4.85 31.09
N TYR A 51 -10.25 5.59 31.70
CA TYR A 51 -10.03 6.96 32.17
C TYR A 51 -10.05 6.95 33.71
N PHE A 52 -9.15 7.70 34.34
CA PHE A 52 -9.02 7.88 35.79
C PHE A 52 -9.36 9.31 36.18
#